data_AF-A0A1V5A5L2-F1
#
_entry.id   AF-A0A1V5A5L2-F1
#
_cell.length_a   1.000
_cell.length_b   1.000
_cell.length_c   1.000
_cell.angle_alpha   90.00
_cell.angle_beta   90.00
_cell.angle_gamma   90.00
#
_symmetry.space_group_name_H-M   'P 1'
#
loop_
_entity.id
_entity.type
_entity.pdbx_description
1 polymer ?
#
loop_
_entity_poly.entity_id
_entity_poly.type
_entity_poly.pdbx_seq_one_letter_code
_entity_poly.pdbx_strand_id
1 'polypeptide(L)'
;MIELTRRGMDRQEAHESMRLASMQALEKKVPLAKVLSSDEKVMRFLSPDEVGALLDPLHYIGTAPAQVERLIRKLAPLCRVSV
;
A
#
# COMPACT_ATOMS: atom_id res chain seq x y z
N MET A 1 -0.83 4.56 -6.06
CA MET A 1 -1.15 6.00 -6.23
C MET A 1 -0.08 6.89 -5.59
N ILE A 2 0.10 6.89 -4.26
CA ILE A 2 1.04 7.80 -3.57
C ILE A 2 2.46 7.73 -4.14
N GLU A 3 2.98 6.53 -4.33
CA GLU A 3 4.33 6.36 -4.88
C GLU A 3 4.46 6.83 -6.34
N LEU A 4 3.44 6.58 -7.17
CA LEU A 4 3.39 7.09 -8.55
C LEU A 4 3.43 8.62 -8.58
N THR A 5 2.64 9.27 -7.71
CA THR A 5 2.66 10.73 -7.60
C THR A 5 3.97 11.27 -7.06
N ARG A 6 4.60 10.55 -6.11
CA ARG A 6 5.92 10.92 -5.57
C ARG A 6 7.00 10.88 -6.65
N ARG A 7 6.86 9.99 -7.63
CA ARG A 7 7.77 9.85 -8.78
C ARG A 7 7.42 10.76 -9.97
N GLY A 8 6.41 11.62 -9.83
CA GLY A 8 6.11 12.66 -10.81
C GLY A 8 4.94 12.36 -11.76
N MET A 9 4.19 11.27 -11.55
CA MET A 9 2.92 11.09 -12.23
C MET A 9 1.90 12.12 -11.72
N ASP A 10 1.07 12.67 -12.60
CA ASP A 10 -0.04 13.51 -12.19
C ASP A 10 -0.98 12.76 -11.22
N ARG A 11 -1.53 13.48 -10.23
CA ARG A 11 -2.34 12.85 -9.18
C ARG A 11 -3.64 12.26 -9.72
N GLN A 12 -4.30 12.92 -10.66
CA GLN A 12 -5.54 12.40 -11.23
C GLN A 12 -5.23 11.22 -12.14
N GLU A 13 -4.15 11.29 -12.92
CA GLU A 13 -3.71 10.17 -13.73
C GLU A 13 -3.36 8.94 -12.87
N ALA A 14 -2.60 9.13 -11.78
CA ALA A 14 -2.25 8.05 -10.86
C ALA A 14 -3.48 7.44 -10.16
N HIS A 15 -4.48 8.26 -9.84
CA HIS A 15 -5.73 7.78 -9.28
C HIS A 15 -6.53 6.96 -10.30
N GLU A 16 -6.65 7.46 -11.54
CA GLU A 16 -7.42 6.80 -12.58
C GLU A 16 -6.77 5.48 -13.03
N SER A 17 -5.44 5.44 -13.22
CA SER A 17 -4.71 4.20 -13.49
C SER A 17 -4.96 3.13 -12.42
N MET A 18 -4.91 3.51 -11.13
CA MET A 18 -5.20 2.57 -10.04
C MET A 18 -6.65 2.09 -10.06
N ARG A 19 -7.61 2.98 -10.32
CA ARG A 19 -9.04 2.65 -10.37
C ARG A 19 -9.34 1.66 -11.49
N LEU A 20 -8.90 1.97 -12.71
CA LEU A 20 -9.10 1.11 -13.88
C LEU A 20 -8.40 -0.24 -13.71
N ALA A 21 -7.16 -0.25 -13.23
CA ALA A 21 -6.43 -1.48 -12.99
C ALA A 21 -7.13 -2.38 -11.95
N SER A 22 -7.71 -1.79 -10.89
CA SER A 22 -8.45 -2.53 -9.86
C SER A 22 -9.73 -3.15 -10.41
N MET A 23 -10.49 -2.39 -11.21
CA MET A 23 -11.70 -2.90 -11.87
C MET A 23 -11.37 -4.05 -12.82
N GLN A 24 -10.33 -3.88 -13.65
CA GLN A 24 -9.89 -4.91 -14.59
C GLN A 24 -9.36 -6.16 -13.87
N ALA A 25 -8.61 -6.00 -12.78
CA ALA A 25 -8.10 -7.11 -11.98
C ALA A 25 -9.26 -7.95 -11.40
N LEU A 26 -10.29 -7.28 -10.90
CA LEU A 26 -11.51 -7.91 -10.39
C LEU A 26 -12.28 -8.65 -11.49
N GLU A 27 -12.56 -7.97 -12.61
CA GLU A 27 -13.29 -8.54 -13.75
C GLU A 27 -12.59 -9.78 -14.32
N LYS A 28 -11.27 -9.69 -14.53
CA LYS A 28 -10.47 -10.77 -15.11
C LYS A 28 -10.02 -11.82 -14.09
N LYS A 29 -10.31 -11.62 -12.80
CA LYS A 29 -9.87 -12.49 -11.69
C LYS A 29 -8.37 -12.74 -11.68
N VAL A 30 -7.58 -11.68 -11.88
CA VAL A 30 -6.11 -11.73 -11.86
C VAL A 30 -5.55 -10.82 -10.77
N PRO A 31 -4.32 -11.06 -10.28
CA PRO A 31 -3.69 -10.16 -9.32
C PRO A 31 -3.57 -8.73 -9.85
N LEU A 32 -3.82 -7.74 -9.00
CA LEU A 32 -3.69 -6.31 -9.37
C LEU A 32 -2.28 -5.98 -9.86
N ALA A 33 -1.25 -6.57 -9.24
CA ALA A 33 0.15 -6.41 -9.64
C ALA A 33 0.36 -6.74 -11.13
N LYS A 34 -0.33 -7.78 -11.64
CA LYS A 34 -0.24 -8.19 -13.05
C LYS A 34 -0.81 -7.12 -13.98
N VAL A 35 -1.94 -6.52 -13.61
CA VAL A 35 -2.59 -5.49 -14.41
C VAL A 35 -1.74 -4.22 -14.44
N LEU A 36 -1.26 -3.76 -13.28
CA LEU A 36 -0.40 -2.58 -13.17
C LEU A 36 0.94 -2.77 -13.89
N SER A 37 1.53 -3.96 -13.81
CA SER A 37 2.79 -4.27 -14.51
C SER A 37 2.64 -4.38 -16.03
N SER A 38 1.41 -4.35 -16.54
CA SER A 38 1.10 -4.31 -17.98
C SER A 38 0.74 -2.90 -18.46
N ASP A 39 0.62 -1.93 -17.55
CA ASP A 39 0.28 -0.53 -17.89
C ASP A 39 1.57 0.27 -18.11
N GLU A 40 1.85 0.65 -19.36
CA GLU A 40 3.02 1.46 -19.74
C GLU A 40 3.10 2.80 -19.00
N LYS A 41 1.97 3.37 -18.55
CA LYS A 41 1.97 4.61 -17.76
C LYS A 41 2.53 4.36 -16.37
N VAL A 42 2.20 3.23 -15.75
CA VAL A 42 2.73 2.81 -14.44
C VAL A 42 4.20 2.41 -14.58
N MET A 43 4.52 1.63 -15.61
CA MET A 43 5.87 1.10 -15.86
C MET A 43 6.92 2.17 -16.16
N ARG A 44 6.50 3.37 -16.58
CA ARG A 44 7.39 4.55 -16.68
C ARG A 44 7.97 5.00 -15.34
N PHE A 45 7.31 4.69 -14.22
CA PHE A 45 7.70 5.14 -12.89
C PHE A 45 8.12 4.01 -11.96
N LEU A 46 7.62 2.79 -12.18
CA LEU A 46 7.83 1.63 -11.30
C LEU A 46 8.17 0.39 -12.12
N SER A 47 9.16 -0.37 -11.67
CA SER A 47 9.42 -1.73 -12.15
C SER A 47 8.37 -2.72 -11.62
N PRO A 48 8.27 -3.94 -12.20
CA PRO A 48 7.31 -4.95 -11.73
C PRO A 48 7.56 -5.37 -10.28
N ASP A 49 8.84 -5.46 -9.89
CA ASP A 49 9.24 -5.82 -8.52
C ASP A 49 8.84 -4.74 -7.52
N GLU A 50 8.98 -3.46 -7.90
CA GLU A 50 8.50 -2.34 -7.07
C GLU A 50 6.98 -2.33 -6.95
N VAL A 51 6.26 -2.61 -8.04
CA VAL A 51 4.79 -2.78 -7.99
C VAL A 51 4.40 -3.90 -7.03
N GLY A 52 5.09 -5.04 -7.09
CA GLY A 52 4.88 -6.15 -6.17
C GLY A 52 5.11 -5.75 -4.71
N ALA A 53 6.24 -5.11 -4.42
CA ALA A 53 6.60 -4.69 -3.07
C ALA A 53 5.61 -3.67 -2.48
N LEU A 54 5.10 -2.74 -3.29
CA LEU A 54 4.11 -1.73 -2.87
C LEU A 54 2.72 -2.30 -2.61
N LEU A 55 2.41 -3.47 -3.19
CA LEU A 55 1.15 -4.16 -2.99
C LEU A 55 1.20 -5.21 -1.87
N ASP A 56 2.36 -5.43 -1.26
CA ASP A 56 2.47 -6.24 -0.05
C ASP A 56 1.79 -5.52 1.13
N PRO A 57 0.71 -6.09 1.70
CA PRO A 57 0.00 -5.49 2.83
C PRO A 57 0.89 -5.27 4.06
N LEU A 58 1.94 -6.07 4.24
CA LEU A 58 2.85 -5.94 5.38
C LEU A 58 3.65 -4.64 5.33
N HIS A 59 3.88 -4.09 4.13
CA HIS A 59 4.52 -2.78 3.96
C HIS A 59 3.55 -1.60 4.15
N TYR A 60 2.25 -1.84 4.38
CA TYR A 60 1.22 -0.79 4.42
C TYR A 60 0.45 -0.72 5.75
N ILE A 61 1.11 -1.06 6.87
CA ILE A 61 0.51 -0.97 8.22
C ILE A 61 0.71 0.40 8.90
N GLY A 62 1.41 1.32 8.25
CA GLY A 62 1.61 2.69 8.70
C GLY A 62 2.19 2.77 10.12
N THR A 63 1.53 3.54 11.00
CA THR A 63 1.98 3.72 12.39
C THR A 63 1.35 2.74 13.37
N ALA A 64 0.68 1.68 12.89
CA ALA A 64 0.00 0.72 13.76
C ALA A 64 0.92 0.15 14.87
N PRO A 65 2.17 -0.29 14.60
CA PRO A 65 3.05 -0.76 15.67
C PRO A 65 3.35 0.33 16.71
N ALA A 66 3.70 1.55 16.26
CA ALA A 66 3.99 2.66 17.16
C ALA A 66 2.76 3.08 18.00
N GLN A 67 1.55 2.96 17.46
CA GLN A 67 0.31 3.19 18.18
C GLN A 67 0.10 2.16 19.29
N VAL A 68 0.27 0.87 18.97
CA VAL A 68 0.15 -0.23 19.94
C VAL A 68 1.19 -0.08 21.04
N GLU A 69 2.45 0.20 20.71
CA GLU A 69 3.48 0.44 21.72
C GLU A 69 3.17 1.64 22.63
N ARG A 70 2.64 2.74 22.07
CA ARG A 70 2.21 3.89 22.89
C ARG A 70 1.10 3.51 23.85
N LEU A 71 0.16 2.67 23.41
CA LEU A 71 -0.91 2.16 24.26
C LEU A 71 -0.36 1.28 25.38
N ILE A 72 0.53 0.33 25.07
CA ILE A 72 1.18 -0.54 26.05
C ILE A 72 1.91 0.31 27.10
N ARG A 73 2.75 1.25 26.67
CA ARG A 73 3.48 2.16 27.58
C ARG A 73 2.55 2.94 28.51
N LYS A 74 1.40 3.39 27.98
CA LYS A 74 0.40 4.14 28.76
C LYS A 74 -0.29 3.28 29.81
N LEU A 75 -0.58 2.01 29.49
CA LEU A 75 -1.36 1.12 30.36
C LEU A 75 -0.51 0.28 31.30
N ALA A 76 0.75 0.01 30.96
CA ALA A 76 1.64 -0.84 31.76
C ALA A 76 1.71 -0.47 33.26
N PRO A 77 1.76 0.81 33.68
CA PRO A 77 1.77 1.16 35.11
C PRO A 77 0.44 0.88 35.82
N LEU A 78 -0.67 0.75 35.09
CA LEU A 78 -2.01 0.49 35.63
C LEU A 78 -2.32 -1.00 35.71
N CYS A 79 -1.59 -1.83 34.99
CA CYS A 79 -1.65 -3.27 35.11
C CYS A 79 -1.00 -3.67 36.45
N ARG A 80 -1.82 -3.90 37.48
CA ARG A 80 -1.33 -4.53 38.71
C ARG A 80 -0.70 -5.87 38.33
N VAL A 81 0.58 -6.05 38.65
CA VAL A 81 1.18 -7.38 38.67
C VAL A 81 0.47 -8.11 39.82
N SER A 82 -0.54 -8.90 39.50
CA SER A 82 -0.99 -9.96 40.41
C SER A 82 0.21 -10.90 40.52
N VAL A 83 0.86 -10.84 41.69
CA VAL A 83 1.95 -11.74 42.11
C VAL A 83 1.50 -13.19 41.96
#